data_AF-A0A935UP87-F1
#
_entry.id   AF-A0A935UP87-F1
#
_cell.length_a   1.000
_cell.length_b   1.000
_cell.length_c   1.000
_cell.angle_alpha   90.00
_cell.angle_beta   90.00
_cell.angle_gamma   90.00
#
_symmetry.space_group_name_H-M   'P 1'
#
loop_
_entity.id
_entity.type
_entity.pdbx_description
1 polymer ?
#
loop_
_entity_poly.entity_id
_entity_poly.type
_entity_poly.pdbx_seq_one_letter_code
_entity_poly.pdbx_strand_id
1 'polypeptide(L)'
;MPDHAARACHAAWRCQQRLAARREEFRARTGHALHMRVGLHTGPVVVGNMGSRQRFNYTVLGDAANLASRLEGANKAFGTATMISGVTRAAAGATIAVRDLGAVRVVGRREPVPVFELLGPATAADVHAFDGYHAALALCRAGDLTGAAAAFAALPDDPVARQYAERCRESAAGGEPFDGVWNLTSK
;
A
#
# COMPACT_ATOMS: atom_id res chain seq x y z
N MET A 1 -20.81 1.36 -10.69
CA MET A 1 -21.33 2.01 -9.46
C MET A 1 -20.41 3.19 -9.14
N PRO A 2 -20.91 4.43 -8.98
CA PRO A 2 -20.05 5.62 -8.88
C PRO A 2 -19.10 5.68 -7.66
N ASP A 3 -19.50 5.12 -6.51
CA ASP A 3 -18.73 5.15 -5.24
C ASP A 3 -17.91 3.87 -4.99
N HIS A 4 -17.68 3.07 -6.03
CA HIS A 4 -17.10 1.73 -5.88
C HIS A 4 -15.72 1.74 -5.20
N ALA A 5 -14.90 2.78 -5.42
CA ALA A 5 -13.59 2.93 -4.81
C ALA A 5 -13.70 3.10 -3.28
N ALA A 6 -14.55 4.01 -2.82
CA ALA A 6 -14.79 4.22 -1.39
C ALA A 6 -15.35 2.95 -0.73
N ARG A 7 -16.33 2.28 -1.37
CA ARG A 7 -16.89 1.01 -0.88
C ARG A 7 -15.83 -0.08 -0.75
N ALA A 8 -14.92 -0.20 -1.72
CA ALA A 8 -13.82 -1.15 -1.68
C ALA A 8 -12.85 -0.85 -0.52
N CYS A 9 -12.49 0.42 -0.31
CA CYS A 9 -11.66 0.83 0.83
C CYS A 9 -12.33 0.50 2.16
N HIS A 10 -13.60 0.88 2.36
CA HIS A 10 -14.33 0.55 3.59
C HIS A 10 -14.51 -0.96 3.80
N ALA A 11 -14.66 -1.74 2.73
CA ALA A 11 -14.70 -3.19 2.82
C ALA A 11 -13.34 -3.77 3.27
N ALA A 12 -12.24 -3.34 2.64
CA ALA A 12 -10.89 -3.76 3.02
C ALA A 12 -10.59 -3.45 4.49
N TRP A 13 -10.89 -2.23 4.94
CA TRP A 13 -10.72 -1.83 6.34
C TRP A 13 -11.55 -2.69 7.29
N ARG A 14 -12.85 -2.93 6.99
CA ARG A 14 -13.70 -3.81 7.81
C ARG A 14 -13.17 -5.24 7.89
N CYS A 15 -12.63 -5.77 6.79
CA CYS A 15 -12.00 -7.09 6.80
C CYS A 15 -10.77 -7.12 7.72
N GLN A 16 -9.91 -6.10 7.68
CA GLN A 16 -8.76 -5.99 8.59
C GLN A 16 -9.20 -5.92 10.05
N GLN A 17 -10.18 -5.08 10.38
CA GLN A 17 -10.73 -4.97 11.74
C GLN A 17 -11.31 -6.31 12.22
N ARG A 18 -12.07 -7.00 11.36
CA ARG A 18 -12.68 -8.27 11.71
C ARG A 18 -11.64 -9.38 11.92
N LEU A 19 -10.60 -9.41 11.10
CA LEU A 19 -9.49 -10.35 11.26
C LEU A 19 -8.71 -10.08 12.53
N ALA A 20 -8.41 -8.81 12.83
CA ALA A 20 -7.72 -8.42 14.06
C ALA A 20 -8.50 -8.87 15.30
N ALA A 21 -9.81 -8.61 15.35
CA ALA A 21 -10.68 -9.00 16.46
C ALA A 21 -10.78 -10.52 16.67
N ARG A 22 -10.48 -11.32 15.65
CA ARG A 22 -10.53 -12.80 15.70
C ARG A 22 -9.14 -13.44 15.68
N ARG A 23 -8.06 -12.65 15.75
CA ARG A 23 -6.71 -13.17 15.56
C ARG A 23 -6.33 -14.20 16.62
N GLU A 24 -6.70 -13.95 17.88
CA GLU A 24 -6.45 -14.90 18.98
C GLU A 24 -7.31 -16.17 18.84
N GLU A 25 -8.56 -16.06 18.39
CA GLU A 25 -9.41 -17.22 18.07
C GLU A 25 -8.75 -18.10 17.00
N PHE A 26 -8.27 -17.50 15.91
CA PHE A 26 -7.57 -18.23 14.86
C PHE A 26 -6.24 -18.81 15.33
N ARG A 27 -5.51 -18.10 16.19
CA ARG A 27 -4.26 -18.57 16.79
C ARG A 27 -4.50 -19.79 17.67
N ALA A 28 -5.53 -19.77 18.51
CA ALA A 28 -5.89 -20.91 19.35
C ALA A 28 -6.28 -22.15 18.52
N ARG A 29 -6.92 -21.95 17.35
CA ARG A 29 -7.38 -23.04 16.48
C ARG A 29 -6.30 -23.60 15.54
N THR A 30 -5.40 -22.75 15.05
CA THR A 30 -4.45 -23.10 13.98
C THR A 30 -2.99 -23.08 14.43
N GLY A 31 -2.71 -22.61 15.65
CA GLY A 31 -1.36 -22.36 16.16
C GLY A 31 -0.71 -21.08 15.63
N HIS A 32 -1.34 -20.37 14.68
CA HIS A 32 -0.73 -19.25 13.96
C HIS A 32 -1.59 -18.00 14.03
N ALA A 33 -0.96 -16.84 14.23
CA ALA A 33 -1.63 -15.55 14.07
C ALA A 33 -1.90 -15.30 12.58
N LEU A 34 -3.18 -15.17 12.22
CA LEU A 34 -3.57 -14.93 10.82
C LEU A 34 -3.47 -13.43 10.48
N HIS A 35 -2.78 -13.13 9.39
CA HIS A 35 -2.62 -11.81 8.82
C HIS A 35 -3.04 -11.82 7.35
N MET A 36 -3.58 -10.70 6.87
CA MET A 36 -3.94 -10.51 5.47
C MET A 36 -3.41 -9.17 4.96
N ARG A 37 -3.01 -9.14 3.70
CA ARG A 37 -2.70 -7.90 2.98
C ARG A 37 -3.73 -7.67 1.90
N VAL A 38 -3.98 -6.40 1.59
CA VAL A 38 -4.93 -5.99 0.56
C VAL A 38 -4.29 -4.94 -0.33
N GLY A 39 -4.38 -5.14 -1.64
CA GLY A 39 -4.03 -4.14 -2.65
C GLY A 39 -5.28 -3.69 -3.39
N LEU A 40 -5.51 -2.38 -3.49
CA LEU A 40 -6.62 -1.81 -4.24
C LEU A 40 -6.13 -0.91 -5.38
N HIS A 41 -6.66 -1.16 -6.57
CA HIS A 41 -6.47 -0.30 -7.73
C HIS A 41 -7.78 -0.12 -8.49
N THR A 42 -7.93 1.04 -9.12
CA THR A 42 -9.10 1.43 -9.91
C THR A 42 -8.64 1.68 -11.33
N GLY A 43 -9.22 0.96 -12.28
CA GLY A 43 -8.89 1.08 -13.69
C GLY A 43 -9.78 0.20 -14.57
N PRO A 44 -9.65 0.32 -15.90
CA PRO A 44 -10.42 -0.47 -16.84
C PRO A 44 -10.04 -1.96 -16.74
N VAL A 45 -11.06 -2.81 -16.82
CA VAL A 45 -10.91 -4.26 -16.84
C VAL A 45 -11.95 -4.88 -17.78
N VAL A 46 -11.63 -6.06 -18.29
CA VAL A 46 -12.58 -6.92 -18.98
C VAL A 46 -13.13 -7.92 -17.98
N VAL A 47 -14.46 -7.97 -17.86
CA VAL A 47 -15.16 -8.90 -16.96
C VAL A 47 -16.04 -9.82 -17.78
N GLY A 48 -16.00 -11.12 -17.51
CA GLY A 48 -16.87 -12.07 -18.18
C GLY A 48 -16.62 -13.52 -17.80
N ASN A 49 -17.39 -14.40 -18.42
CA ASN A 49 -17.17 -15.85 -18.33
C ASN A 49 -15.97 -16.22 -19.19
N MET A 50 -14.92 -16.73 -18.56
CA MET A 50 -13.72 -17.18 -19.24
C MET A 50 -13.47 -18.66 -18.97
N GLY A 51 -13.07 -19.39 -20.01
CA GLY A 51 -12.77 -20.82 -19.94
C GLY A 51 -13.32 -21.59 -21.14
N SER A 52 -13.26 -22.92 -21.04
CA SER A 52 -13.76 -23.82 -22.08
C SER A 52 -15.25 -24.11 -21.89
N ARG A 53 -15.90 -24.71 -22.91
CA ARG A 53 -17.29 -25.17 -22.85
C ARG A 53 -17.65 -26.00 -21.61
N GLN A 54 -16.67 -26.65 -20.97
CA GLN A 54 -16.88 -27.53 -19.82
C GLN A 54 -16.51 -26.88 -18.47
N ARG A 55 -15.75 -25.78 -18.45
CA ARG A 55 -15.36 -25.05 -17.24
C ARG A 55 -15.25 -23.56 -17.54
N PHE A 56 -16.18 -22.79 -17.00
CA PHE A 56 -16.19 -21.33 -17.07
C PHE A 56 -16.11 -20.73 -15.67
N ASN A 57 -15.24 -19.75 -15.49
CA ASN A 57 -15.19 -18.91 -14.30
C ASN A 57 -15.55 -17.48 -14.69
N TYR A 58 -16.46 -16.85 -13.92
CA TYR A 58 -16.67 -15.41 -14.02
C TYR A 58 -15.46 -14.71 -13.41
N THR A 59 -14.65 -14.06 -14.22
CA THR A 59 -13.35 -13.52 -13.80
C THR A 59 -13.06 -12.17 -14.45
N VAL A 60 -12.02 -11.52 -13.95
CA VAL A 60 -11.56 -10.19 -14.36
C VAL A 60 -10.17 -10.33 -14.99
N LEU A 61 -9.99 -9.76 -16.17
CA LEU A 61 -8.68 -9.61 -16.81
C LEU A 61 -8.36 -8.15 -17.07
N GLY A 62 -7.10 -7.78 -16.89
CA GLY A 62 -6.59 -6.46 -17.24
C GLY A 62 -5.41 -6.06 -16.39
N ASP A 63 -4.64 -5.08 -16.89
CA ASP A 63 -3.52 -4.50 -16.17
C ASP A 63 -3.94 -3.96 -14.79
N ALA A 64 -5.14 -3.40 -14.68
CA ALA A 64 -5.66 -2.89 -13.41
C ALA A 64 -5.81 -3.99 -12.34
N ALA A 65 -6.23 -5.20 -12.70
CA ALA A 65 -6.33 -6.34 -11.78
C ALA A 65 -4.93 -6.83 -11.36
N ASN A 66 -3.98 -6.87 -12.30
CA ASN A 66 -2.59 -7.21 -12.03
C ASN A 66 -1.92 -6.20 -11.09
N LEU A 67 -2.17 -4.90 -11.31
CA LEU A 67 -1.64 -3.85 -10.45
C LEU A 67 -2.19 -3.96 -9.02
N ALA A 68 -3.49 -4.20 -8.84
CA ALA A 68 -4.06 -4.44 -7.50
C ALA A 68 -3.35 -5.60 -6.78
N SER A 69 -3.10 -6.72 -7.47
CA SER A 69 -2.35 -7.86 -6.90
C SER A 69 -0.91 -7.49 -6.55
N ARG A 70 -0.24 -6.68 -7.36
CA ARG A 70 1.13 -6.21 -7.05
C ARG A 70 1.17 -5.29 -5.84
N LEU A 71 0.14 -4.46 -5.64
CA LEU A 71 0.02 -3.63 -4.44
C LEU A 71 -0.21 -4.48 -3.19
N GLU A 72 -0.93 -5.61 -3.28
CA GLU A 72 -1.03 -6.56 -2.16
C GLU A 72 0.33 -7.12 -1.76
N GLY A 73 1.15 -7.54 -2.73
CA GLY A 73 2.53 -7.97 -2.48
C GLY A 73 3.41 -6.85 -1.92
N ALA A 74 3.29 -5.63 -2.47
CA ALA A 74 4.06 -4.45 -2.07
C ALA A 74 3.92 -4.12 -0.58
N ASN A 75 2.74 -4.34 0.02
CA ASN A 75 2.54 -4.18 1.46
C ASN A 75 3.61 -4.92 2.29
N LYS A 76 4.12 -6.07 1.82
CA LYS A 76 5.17 -6.83 2.51
C LYS A 76 6.47 -6.04 2.63
N ALA A 77 6.85 -5.31 1.56
CA ALA A 77 8.01 -4.45 1.60
C ALA A 77 7.81 -3.44 2.72
N PHE A 78 6.76 -2.62 2.64
CA PHE A 78 6.48 -1.51 3.57
C PHE A 78 6.03 -1.92 4.99
N GLY A 79 5.72 -3.20 5.24
CA GLY A 79 5.14 -3.65 6.51
C GLY A 79 3.72 -3.14 6.75
N THR A 80 3.00 -2.75 5.69
CA THR A 80 1.61 -2.26 5.77
C THR A 80 0.62 -3.41 5.55
N ALA A 81 -0.66 -3.16 5.83
CA ALA A 81 -1.71 -4.18 5.68
C ALA A 81 -2.66 -3.89 4.51
N THR A 82 -2.89 -2.63 4.17
CA THR A 82 -3.75 -2.25 3.05
C THR A 82 -3.12 -1.10 2.26
N MET A 83 -2.80 -1.36 1.00
CA MET A 83 -2.21 -0.39 0.09
C MET A 83 -3.18 -0.08 -1.03
N ILE A 84 -3.32 1.20 -1.36
CA ILE A 84 -4.17 1.68 -2.43
C ILE A 84 -3.37 2.54 -3.40
N SER A 85 -3.70 2.45 -4.69
CA SER A 85 -3.11 3.34 -5.70
C SER A 85 -3.62 4.78 -5.58
N GLY A 86 -2.88 5.74 -6.13
CA GLY A 86 -3.31 7.13 -6.24
C GLY A 86 -4.64 7.31 -6.98
N VAL A 87 -4.91 6.49 -8.00
CA VAL A 87 -6.20 6.52 -8.73
C VAL A 87 -7.35 6.12 -7.81
N THR A 88 -7.19 5.07 -7.01
CA THR A 88 -8.19 4.65 -6.02
C THR A 88 -8.36 5.69 -4.92
N ARG A 89 -7.26 6.28 -4.43
CA ARG A 89 -7.30 7.37 -3.45
C ARG A 89 -8.12 8.55 -3.96
N ALA A 90 -7.88 8.99 -5.18
CA ALA A 90 -8.61 10.10 -5.81
C ALA A 90 -10.10 9.75 -5.99
N ALA A 91 -10.41 8.56 -6.50
CA ALA A 91 -11.79 8.12 -6.72
C ALA A 91 -12.59 7.90 -5.42
N ALA A 92 -11.93 7.50 -4.33
CA ALA A 92 -12.59 7.37 -3.02
C ALA A 92 -12.88 8.72 -2.37
N GLY A 93 -12.18 9.79 -2.76
CA GLY A 93 -12.39 11.14 -2.23
C GLY A 93 -12.11 11.27 -0.73
N ALA A 94 -12.70 12.27 -0.08
CA ALA A 94 -12.42 12.61 1.32
C ALA A 94 -13.08 11.67 2.36
N THR A 95 -13.68 10.55 1.94
CA THR A 95 -14.36 9.63 2.87
C THR A 95 -13.42 8.65 3.59
N ILE A 96 -12.14 8.63 3.20
CA ILE A 96 -11.11 7.75 3.75
C ILE A 96 -9.94 8.56 4.31
N ALA A 97 -9.34 8.03 5.38
CA ALA A 97 -8.07 8.47 5.92
C ALA A 97 -6.94 7.61 5.35
N VAL A 98 -5.86 8.25 4.91
CA VAL A 98 -4.71 7.58 4.32
C VAL A 98 -3.40 8.20 4.76
N ARG A 99 -2.32 7.41 4.66
CA ARG A 99 -0.94 7.88 4.75
C ARG A 99 -0.29 7.78 3.37
N ASP A 100 0.31 8.86 2.89
CA ASP A 100 1.15 8.85 1.67
C ASP A 100 2.38 7.95 1.89
N LEU A 101 2.62 6.97 1.03
CA LEU A 101 3.77 6.07 1.11
C LEU A 101 4.83 6.37 0.05
N GLY A 102 4.65 7.41 -0.76
CA GLY A 102 5.50 7.70 -1.90
C GLY A 102 5.03 7.04 -3.18
N ALA A 103 5.98 6.55 -3.98
CA ALA A 103 5.69 5.89 -5.24
C ALA A 103 6.45 4.57 -5.35
N VAL A 104 5.85 3.61 -6.05
CA VAL A 104 6.44 2.31 -6.34
C VAL A 104 6.49 2.09 -7.85
N ARG A 105 7.59 1.52 -8.34
CA ARG A 105 7.65 0.87 -9.65
C ARG A 105 7.47 -0.62 -9.43
N VAL A 106 6.38 -1.17 -9.98
CA VAL A 106 6.08 -2.60 -9.89
C VAL A 106 6.60 -3.32 -11.14
N VAL A 107 6.97 -4.61 -10.98
CA VAL A 107 7.42 -5.46 -12.09
C VAL A 107 6.54 -5.30 -13.33
N GLY A 108 7.15 -5.02 -14.48
CA GLY A 108 6.41 -4.89 -15.75
C GLY A 108 5.77 -3.52 -15.98
N ARG A 109 5.98 -2.53 -15.10
CA ARG A 109 5.59 -1.12 -15.34
C ARG A 109 6.78 -0.18 -15.08
N ARG A 110 7.08 0.67 -16.06
CA ARG A 110 8.15 1.68 -15.95
C ARG A 110 7.72 2.92 -15.19
N GLU A 111 6.46 3.30 -15.33
CA GLU A 111 5.87 4.47 -14.66
C GLU A 111 5.71 4.19 -13.16
N PRO A 112 6.25 5.07 -12.29
CA PRO A 112 5.97 5.03 -10.87
C PRO A 112 4.48 5.21 -10.59
N VAL A 113 3.96 4.40 -9.67
CA VAL A 113 2.57 4.47 -9.20
C VAL A 113 2.58 5.07 -7.80
N PRO A 114 1.94 6.23 -7.58
CA PRO A 114 1.72 6.76 -6.24
C PRO A 114 0.91 5.77 -5.41
N VAL A 115 1.34 5.52 -4.17
CA VAL A 115 0.71 4.55 -3.27
C VAL A 115 0.48 5.14 -1.90
N PHE A 116 -0.60 4.68 -1.28
CA PHE A 116 -1.06 5.14 0.01
C PHE A 116 -1.42 3.95 0.88
N GLU A 117 -1.18 4.06 2.18
CA GLU A 117 -1.76 3.15 3.14
C GLU A 117 -3.18 3.60 3.49
N LEU A 118 -4.12 2.66 3.48
CA LEU A 118 -5.47 2.91 3.98
C LEU A 118 -5.52 2.76 5.49
N LEU A 119 -5.79 3.86 6.20
CA LEU A 119 -5.93 3.87 7.65
C LEU A 119 -7.37 3.57 8.10
N GLY A 120 -8.34 3.92 7.25
CA GLY A 120 -9.76 3.60 7.46
C GLY A 120 -10.70 4.68 6.91
N PRO A 121 -11.93 4.77 7.43
CA PRO A 121 -12.79 5.93 7.24
C PRO A 121 -12.09 7.23 7.65
N ALA A 122 -12.51 8.36 7.08
CA ALA A 122 -11.94 9.67 7.39
C ALA A 122 -11.95 10.02 8.89
N THR A 123 -12.90 9.47 9.65
CA THR A 123 -13.04 9.68 11.10
C THR A 123 -12.28 8.67 11.95
N ALA A 124 -11.66 7.66 11.34
CA ALA A 124 -11.08 6.52 12.06
C ALA A 124 -9.61 6.67 12.42
N ALA A 125 -8.91 7.63 11.83
CA ALA A 125 -7.50 7.87 12.07
C ALA A 125 -7.19 9.36 12.06
N ASP A 126 -6.32 9.78 12.98
CA ASP A 126 -5.72 11.09 12.94
C ASP A 126 -4.61 11.09 11.88
N VAL A 127 -4.86 11.74 10.75
CA VAL A 127 -3.89 11.83 9.66
C VAL A 127 -2.68 12.69 10.03
N HIS A 128 -2.82 13.60 11.00
CA HIS A 128 -1.74 14.46 11.48
C HIS A 128 -0.70 13.71 12.30
N ALA A 129 -1.04 12.51 12.78
CA ALA A 129 -0.08 11.61 13.41
C ALA A 129 1.11 11.26 12.48
N PHE A 130 0.96 11.50 11.16
CA PHE A 130 1.99 11.25 10.16
C PHE A 130 2.65 12.53 9.60
N ASP A 131 2.40 13.71 10.16
CA ASP A 131 2.97 14.97 9.65
C ASP A 131 4.52 14.94 9.66
N GLY A 132 5.12 14.41 10.73
CA GLY A 132 6.57 14.21 10.80
C GLY A 132 7.10 13.23 9.74
N TYR A 133 6.33 12.17 9.47
CA TYR A 133 6.63 11.23 8.40
C TYR A 133 6.54 11.90 7.01
N HIS A 134 5.51 12.71 6.76
CA HIS A 134 5.35 13.41 5.48
C HIS A 134 6.43 14.48 5.28
N ALA A 135 6.87 15.15 6.34
CA ALA A 135 8.01 16.06 6.29
C ALA A 135 9.31 15.33 5.90
N ALA A 136 9.58 14.16 6.50
CA ALA A 136 10.72 13.32 6.14
C ALA A 136 10.63 12.81 4.68
N LEU A 137 9.43 12.42 4.23
CA LEU A 137 9.19 12.01 2.85
C LEU A 137 9.41 13.17 1.86
N ALA A 138 9.08 14.41 2.24
CA ALA A 138 9.35 15.60 1.43
C ALA A 138 10.86 15.85 1.25
N LEU A 139 11.67 15.68 2.30
CA LEU A 139 13.14 15.75 2.20
C LEU A 139 13.67 14.70 1.22
N CYS A 140 13.16 13.47 1.30
CA CYS A 140 13.53 12.39 0.39
C CYS A 140 13.20 12.75 -1.08
N ARG A 141 12.01 13.32 -1.33
CA ARG A 141 11.58 13.76 -2.67
C ARG A 141 12.42 14.93 -3.19
N ALA A 142 12.94 15.76 -2.30
CA ALA A 142 13.85 16.86 -2.64
C ALA A 142 15.31 16.39 -2.87
N GLY A 143 15.61 15.10 -2.65
CA GLY A 143 16.95 14.54 -2.80
C GLY A 143 17.87 14.74 -1.58
N ASP A 144 17.38 15.34 -0.51
CA ASP A 144 18.12 15.42 0.77
C ASP A 144 17.98 14.10 1.53
N LEU A 145 18.71 13.08 1.06
CA LEU A 145 18.67 11.73 1.63
C LEU A 145 19.28 11.67 3.04
N THR A 146 20.27 12.52 3.34
CA THR A 146 20.87 12.59 4.67
C THR A 146 19.88 13.17 5.68
N GLY A 147 19.23 14.28 5.34
CA GLY A 147 18.18 14.88 6.17
C GLY A 147 16.97 13.96 6.30
N ALA A 148 16.52 13.34 5.20
CA ALA A 148 15.42 12.38 5.22
C ALA A 148 15.71 11.19 6.13
N ALA A 149 16.91 10.59 6.02
CA ALA A 149 17.33 9.48 6.86
C ALA A 149 17.25 9.81 8.36
N ALA A 150 17.78 10.98 8.75
CA ALA A 150 17.75 11.44 10.13
C ALA A 150 16.31 11.69 10.61
N ALA A 151 15.49 12.34 9.78
CA ALA A 151 14.10 12.64 10.10
C ALA A 151 13.26 11.36 10.27
N PHE A 152 13.41 10.37 9.37
CA PHE A 152 12.71 9.10 9.49
C PHE A 152 13.16 8.29 10.72
N ALA A 153 14.46 8.30 11.06
CA ALA A 153 14.99 7.58 12.21
C ALA A 153 14.55 8.17 13.57
N ALA A 154 14.15 9.45 13.59
CA ALA A 154 13.65 10.13 14.78
C ALA A 154 12.16 9.86 15.05
N LEU A 155 11.44 9.24 14.12
CA LEU A 155 10.02 8.93 14.28
C LEU A 155 9.81 7.76 15.25
N PRO A 156 8.64 7.68 15.90
CA PRO A 156 8.22 6.52 16.71
C PRO A 156 8.26 5.22 15.89
N ASP A 157 8.17 4.06 16.57
CA ASP A 157 8.25 2.73 15.95
C ASP A 157 7.25 2.54 14.79
N ASP A 158 7.73 2.83 13.58
CA ASP A 158 6.98 2.81 12.34
C ASP A 158 7.78 2.00 11.30
N PRO A 159 7.24 0.86 10.83
CA PRO A 159 7.95 -0.02 9.90
C PRO A 159 8.28 0.67 8.57
N VAL A 160 7.43 1.60 8.12
CA VAL A 160 7.64 2.33 6.86
C VAL A 160 8.75 3.35 7.03
N ALA A 161 8.71 4.12 8.12
CA ALA A 161 9.77 5.09 8.42
C ALA A 161 11.14 4.42 8.51
N ARG A 162 11.22 3.27 9.20
CA ARG A 162 12.47 2.49 9.33
C ARG A 162 13.06 2.12 7.97
N GLN A 163 12.23 1.65 7.04
CA GLN A 163 12.68 1.26 5.70
C GLN A 163 13.18 2.44 4.88
N TYR A 164 12.47 3.57 4.95
CA TYR A 164 12.94 4.79 4.31
C TYR A 164 14.25 5.29 4.94
N ALA A 165 14.38 5.24 6.28
CA ALA A 165 15.60 5.63 6.96
C ALA A 165 16.81 4.76 6.55
N GLU A 166 16.61 3.45 6.42
CA GLU A 166 17.64 2.53 5.93
C GLU A 166 17.99 2.84 4.48
N ARG A 167 17.00 2.90 3.58
CA ARG A 167 17.23 3.12 2.15
C ARG A 167 17.90 4.46 1.86
N CYS A 168 17.49 5.53 2.54
CA CYS A 168 18.11 6.85 2.39
C CYS A 168 19.57 6.85 2.87
N ARG A 169 19.88 6.17 3.98
CA ARG A 169 21.27 6.03 4.47
C ARG A 169 22.15 5.26 3.50
N GLU A 170 21.67 4.14 2.98
CA GLU A 170 22.41 3.33 2.01
C GLU A 170 22.77 4.14 0.76
N SER A 171 21.80 4.84 0.19
CA SER A 171 22.03 5.66 -1.00
C SER A 171 22.94 6.86 -0.69
N ALA A 172 22.81 7.51 0.48
CA ALA A 172 23.68 8.60 0.88
C ALA A 172 25.14 8.16 1.13
N ALA A 173 25.34 6.90 1.55
CA ALA A 173 26.66 6.29 1.74
C ALA A 173 27.33 5.81 0.44
N GLY A 174 26.77 6.14 -0.74
CA GLY A 174 27.29 5.74 -2.05
C GLY A 174 26.82 4.37 -2.53
N GLY A 175 25.77 3.81 -1.92
CA GLY A 175 25.07 2.62 -2.39
C GLY A 175 24.25 2.88 -3.66
N GLU A 176 23.32 1.97 -3.97
CA GLU A 176 22.43 2.12 -5.12
C GLU A 176 21.62 3.43 -5.01
N PRO A 177 21.61 4.27 -6.06
CA PRO A 177 20.87 5.54 -6.04
C PRO A 177 19.38 5.33 -5.74
N PHE A 178 18.87 6.11 -4.80
CA PHE A 178 17.45 6.16 -4.48
C PHE A 178 16.84 7.49 -4.92
N ASP A 179 15.93 7.45 -5.88
CA ASP A 179 15.22 8.60 -6.42
C ASP A 179 13.86 8.87 -5.74
N GLY A 180 13.66 8.30 -4.54
CA GLY A 180 12.39 8.37 -3.82
C GLY A 180 11.31 7.43 -4.36
N VAL A 181 11.63 6.58 -5.34
CA VAL A 181 10.72 5.59 -5.91
C VAL A 181 11.21 4.17 -5.59
N TRP A 182 10.34 3.37 -4.98
CA TRP A 182 10.66 1.98 -4.63
C TRP A 182 10.54 1.06 -5.85
N ASN A 183 11.63 0.41 -6.24
CA ASN A 183 11.64 -0.58 -7.32
C ASN A 183 11.32 -1.97 -6.75
N LEU A 184 10.08 -2.43 -6.91
CA LEU A 184 9.64 -3.73 -6.43
C LEU A 184 9.88 -4.79 -7.53
N THR A 185 10.92 -5.61 -7.33
CA THR A 185 11.40 -6.60 -8.31
C THR A 185 10.81 -8.00 -8.12
N SER A 186 10.12 -8.27 -7.00
CA SER A 186 9.40 -9.53 -6.75
C SER A 186 7.93 -9.31 -6.40
N LYS A 187 7.13 -10.37 -6.57
CA LYS A 187 5.78 -10.45 -5.99
C LYS A 187 5.84 -10.64 -4.48
#